data_AF-A0A0F2M6X0-F1
#
_entry.id   AF-A0A0F2M6X0-F1
#
_cell.length_a   1.000
_cell.length_b   1.000
_cell.length_c   1.000
_cell.angle_alpha   90.00
_cell.angle_beta   90.00
_cell.angle_gamma   90.00
#
_symmetry.space_group_name_H-M   'P 1'
#
loop_
_entity.id
_entity.type
_entity.pdbx_description
1 polymer ?
#
loop_
_entity_poly.entity_id
_entity_poly.type
_entity_poly.pdbx_seq_one_letter_code
_entity_poly.pdbx_strand_id
1 'polypeptide(L)'
;MATVDHRAIVVGISGCSSSGKTTLARLLRDVFPNSFILHEDDFYKNDKDIPISVDGLADWDCAEALSLPDMEKALLHIRTQGALPVSRNSHLSCRTDHGDRPCRISTPPLPPPHPSPPSCIQSSPLTPSHPQPSLFSKEDQNSVGNCPVPDATIEAQKAKVQAWLQPGQPGNKLVRGGEGGNTPRICFFDGFLLYSEKTRTSMELIDVRLFLRVSHAKATQRREARDGYVTLEGFWKDPPGYVDKIVWPNYVEAHKWLFDNGDVEGTPNKATLEANRILTQLDKSIDIDMVTTLEWAVDTLIRELENKYL
;
A
#
# COMPACT_ATOMS: atom_id res chain seq x y z
N MET A 1 -15.32 27.58 3.14
CA MET A 1 -14.24 26.74 3.70
C MET A 1 -13.10 26.78 2.69
N ALA A 2 -11.91 27.21 3.09
CA ALA A 2 -10.75 27.23 2.20
C ALA A 2 -10.46 25.79 1.74
N THR A 3 -10.41 25.59 0.42
CA THR A 3 -10.03 24.32 -0.19
C THR A 3 -8.56 24.08 0.17
N VAL A 4 -8.29 23.12 1.06
CA VAL A 4 -6.91 22.69 1.31
C VAL A 4 -6.41 22.07 0.00
N ASP A 5 -5.36 22.67 -0.57
CA ASP A 5 -4.67 22.16 -1.75
C ASP A 5 -4.03 20.81 -1.39
N HIS A 6 -4.73 19.71 -1.68
CA HIS A 6 -4.25 18.37 -1.38
C HIS A 6 -3.13 17.99 -2.35
N ARG A 7 -1.94 17.73 -1.81
CA ARG A 7 -0.75 17.32 -2.57
C ARG A 7 -0.70 15.84 -2.88
N ALA A 8 -1.56 15.04 -2.25
CA ALA A 8 -1.79 13.65 -2.62
C ALA A 8 -3.25 13.22 -2.42
N ILE A 9 -3.66 12.26 -3.25
CA ILE A 9 -4.90 11.48 -3.14
C ILE A 9 -4.54 10.15 -2.46
N VAL A 10 -5.22 9.83 -1.36
CA VAL A 10 -4.99 8.61 -0.59
C VAL A 10 -6.01 7.54 -0.99
N VAL A 11 -5.51 6.45 -1.54
CA VAL A 11 -6.27 5.26 -1.92
C VAL A 11 -6.00 4.17 -0.89
N GLY A 12 -6.98 3.87 -0.04
CA GLY A 12 -6.89 2.79 0.93
C GLY A 12 -7.17 1.44 0.29
N ILE A 13 -6.42 0.41 0.67
CA ILE A 13 -6.61 -0.98 0.26
C ILE A 13 -6.66 -1.83 1.53
N SER A 14 -7.86 -2.18 1.97
CA SER A 14 -8.09 -2.93 3.20
C SER A 14 -8.62 -4.35 2.97
N GLY A 15 -8.71 -5.14 4.04
CA GLY A 15 -9.17 -6.52 4.04
C GLY A 15 -8.35 -7.42 4.97
N CYS A 16 -8.81 -8.66 5.18
CA CYS A 16 -8.15 -9.63 6.06
C CYS A 16 -6.64 -9.76 5.77
N SER A 17 -5.87 -10.14 6.78
CA SER A 17 -4.48 -10.56 6.58
C SER A 17 -4.38 -11.64 5.49
N SER A 18 -3.33 -11.60 4.67
CA SER A 18 -3.16 -12.52 3.53
C SER A 18 -4.23 -12.47 2.42
N SER A 19 -5.07 -11.43 2.36
CA SER A 19 -6.04 -11.26 1.24
C SER A 19 -5.42 -10.82 -0.09
N GLY A 20 -4.19 -10.29 -0.08
CA GLY A 20 -3.46 -9.83 -1.28
C GLY A 20 -3.31 -8.31 -1.43
N LYS A 21 -3.59 -7.53 -0.36
CA LYS A 21 -3.54 -6.06 -0.34
C LYS A 21 -2.23 -5.49 -0.87
N THR A 22 -1.10 -5.93 -0.31
CA THR A 22 0.25 -5.45 -0.66
C THR A 22 0.62 -5.77 -2.10
N THR A 23 0.23 -6.95 -2.59
CA THR A 23 0.37 -7.31 -4.00
C THR A 23 -0.42 -6.35 -4.89
N LEU A 24 -1.68 -6.08 -4.56
CA LEU A 24 -2.50 -5.13 -5.30
C LEU A 24 -1.92 -3.71 -5.26
N ALA A 25 -1.46 -3.24 -4.09
CA ALA A 25 -0.85 -1.92 -3.93
C ALA A 25 0.40 -1.76 -4.80
N ARG A 26 1.27 -2.78 -4.85
CA ARG A 26 2.47 -2.80 -5.71
C ARG A 26 2.11 -2.78 -7.20
N LEU A 27 1.14 -3.59 -7.62
CA LEU A 27 0.67 -3.61 -9.01
C LEU A 27 0.04 -2.27 -9.41
N LEU A 28 -0.77 -1.67 -8.54
CA LEU A 28 -1.38 -0.35 -8.80
C LEU A 28 -0.33 0.76 -8.85
N ARG A 29 0.70 0.72 -8.00
CA ARG A 29 1.84 1.64 -8.09
C ARG A 29 2.56 1.54 -9.44
N ASP A 30 2.70 0.32 -9.97
CA ASP A 30 3.37 0.10 -11.25
C ASP A 30 2.48 0.51 -12.45
N VAL A 31 1.15 0.51 -12.29
CA VAL A 31 0.16 0.91 -13.30
C VAL A 31 -0.08 2.42 -13.32
N PHE A 32 -0.18 3.07 -12.15
CA PHE A 32 -0.47 4.49 -12.01
C PHE A 32 0.82 5.30 -11.80
N PRO A 33 1.17 6.23 -12.71
CA PRO A 33 2.37 7.05 -12.55
C PRO A 33 2.24 8.02 -11.37
N ASN A 34 3.38 8.56 -10.92
CA ASN A 34 3.44 9.54 -9.83
C ASN A 34 2.80 9.05 -8.51
N SER A 35 2.93 7.75 -8.25
CA SER A 35 2.38 7.09 -7.07
C SER A 35 3.47 6.61 -6.11
N PHE A 36 3.06 6.27 -4.89
CA PHE A 36 3.89 5.62 -3.87
C PHE A 36 3.00 4.82 -2.90
N ILE A 37 3.62 4.03 -2.02
CA ILE A 37 2.91 3.16 -1.09
C ILE A 37 3.25 3.57 0.35
N LEU A 38 2.25 3.50 1.23
CA LEU A 38 2.38 3.50 2.68
C LEU A 38 1.81 2.18 3.20
N HIS A 39 2.51 1.50 4.09
CA HIS A 39 2.04 0.25 4.70
C HIS A 39 1.58 0.50 6.14
N GLU A 40 0.43 -0.04 6.55
CA GLU A 40 -0.04 0.01 7.95
C GLU A 40 0.96 -0.67 8.91
N ASP A 41 1.62 -1.74 8.46
CA ASP A 41 2.62 -2.50 9.21
C ASP A 41 3.87 -1.66 9.58
N ASP A 42 4.08 -0.52 8.90
CA ASP A 42 5.16 0.40 9.26
C ASP A 42 4.90 1.08 10.62
N PHE A 43 3.65 1.05 11.10
CA PHE A 43 3.22 1.65 12.37
C PHE A 43 3.11 0.64 13.53
N TYR A 44 3.56 -0.61 13.37
CA TYR A 44 3.69 -1.53 14.50
C TYR A 44 4.53 -0.93 15.63
N LYS A 45 4.07 -1.14 16.87
CA LYS A 45 4.83 -0.86 18.09
C LYS A 45 5.99 -1.87 18.23
N ASN A 46 6.86 -1.65 19.21
CA ASN A 46 7.94 -2.58 19.51
C ASN A 46 7.37 -3.91 20.02
N ASP A 47 8.09 -5.00 19.81
CA ASP A 47 7.69 -6.37 20.15
C ASP A 47 7.24 -6.50 21.62
N LYS A 48 7.91 -5.80 22.55
CA LYS A 48 7.55 -5.76 23.99
C LYS A 48 6.22 -5.05 24.30
N ASP A 49 5.77 -4.18 23.40
CA ASP A 49 4.58 -3.34 23.54
C ASP A 49 3.37 -3.97 22.81
N ILE A 50 3.56 -5.14 22.18
CA ILE A 50 2.49 -5.90 21.53
C ILE A 50 1.63 -6.57 22.61
N PRO A 51 0.28 -6.41 22.54
CA PRO A 51 -0.62 -7.05 23.49
C PRO A 51 -0.49 -8.58 23.50
N ILE A 52 -0.77 -9.20 24.64
CA ILE A 52 -0.85 -10.66 24.76
C ILE A 52 -2.33 -11.05 24.88
N SER A 53 -2.76 -11.98 24.03
CA SER A 53 -4.11 -12.51 24.01
C SER A 53 -4.41 -13.37 25.24
N VAL A 54 -5.69 -13.73 25.40
CA VAL A 54 -6.15 -14.66 26.45
C VAL A 54 -5.48 -16.03 26.38
N ASP A 55 -5.04 -16.44 25.19
CA ASP A 55 -4.34 -17.70 24.94
C ASP A 55 -2.81 -17.58 25.15
N GLY A 56 -2.32 -16.44 25.61
CA GLY A 56 -0.89 -16.19 25.84
C GLY A 56 -0.09 -15.94 24.57
N LEU A 57 -0.74 -15.59 23.46
CA LEU A 57 -0.09 -15.30 22.17
C LEU A 57 0.04 -13.79 21.97
N ALA A 58 1.13 -13.33 21.34
CA ALA A 58 1.26 -11.93 20.94
C ALA A 58 0.20 -11.59 19.87
N ASP A 59 -0.64 -10.59 20.11
CA ASP A 59 -1.69 -10.19 19.20
C ASP A 59 -1.23 -9.04 18.29
N TRP A 60 -0.66 -9.41 17.15
CA TRP A 60 -0.24 -8.47 16.10
C TRP A 60 -1.40 -7.99 15.22
N ASP A 61 -2.59 -8.59 15.34
CA ASP A 61 -3.72 -8.32 14.44
C ASP A 61 -4.78 -7.42 15.12
N CYS A 62 -4.37 -6.62 16.11
CA CYS A 62 -5.23 -5.68 16.83
C CYS A 62 -4.78 -4.21 16.67
N ALA A 63 -5.70 -3.26 16.88
CA ALA A 63 -5.40 -1.83 16.77
C ALA A 63 -4.39 -1.37 17.84
N GLU A 64 -4.39 -2.01 19.00
CA GLU A 64 -3.50 -1.75 20.12
C GLU A 64 -2.03 -2.12 19.80
N ALA A 65 -1.77 -2.95 18.79
CA ALA A 65 -0.43 -3.24 18.28
C ALA A 65 0.16 -2.11 17.42
N LEU A 66 -0.67 -1.16 16.97
CA LEU A 66 -0.29 -0.08 16.04
C LEU A 66 -0.22 1.29 16.74
N SER A 67 0.69 2.15 16.28
CA SER A 67 0.70 3.57 16.64
C SER A 67 -0.27 4.35 15.74
N LEU A 68 -1.57 4.29 16.06
CA LEU A 68 -2.60 5.05 15.34
C LEU A 68 -2.31 6.56 15.28
N PRO A 69 -1.81 7.23 16.34
CA PRO A 69 -1.46 8.65 16.26
C PRO A 69 -0.36 8.96 15.24
N ASP A 70 0.63 8.09 15.06
CA ASP A 70 1.69 8.32 14.08
C ASP A 70 1.22 8.01 12.65
N MET A 71 0.34 7.01 12.50
CA MET A 71 -0.36 6.73 11.25
C MET A 71 -1.19 7.92 10.78
N GLU A 72 -1.97 8.54 11.68
CA GLU A 72 -2.77 9.74 11.38
C GLU A 72 -1.88 10.93 10.99
N LYS A 73 -0.78 11.17 11.72
CA LYS A 73 0.20 12.21 11.36
C LYS A 73 0.83 11.96 9.99
N ALA A 74 1.16 10.71 9.67
CA ALA A 74 1.73 10.35 8.37
C ALA A 74 0.73 10.62 7.23
N LEU A 75 -0.54 10.24 7.40
CA LEU A 75 -1.59 10.52 6.42
C LEU A 75 -1.81 12.02 6.23
N LEU A 76 -1.87 12.80 7.31
CA LEU A 76 -1.97 14.27 7.22
C LEU A 76 -0.75 14.88 6.52
N HIS A 77 0.46 14.40 6.80
CA HIS A 77 1.67 14.82 6.11
C HIS A 77 1.61 14.50 4.61
N ILE A 78 1.21 13.27 4.25
CA ILE A 78 1.05 12.83 2.86
C ILE A 78 0.04 13.72 2.13
N ARG A 79 -1.14 13.98 2.72
CA ARG A 79 -2.15 14.84 2.11
C ARG A 79 -1.66 16.27 1.87
N THR A 80 -0.80 16.79 2.73
CA THR A 80 -0.33 18.19 2.66
C THR A 80 0.97 18.36 1.89
N GLN A 81 1.84 17.35 1.83
CA GLN A 81 3.17 17.43 1.21
C GLN A 81 3.31 16.56 -0.05
N GLY A 82 2.43 15.57 -0.25
CA GLY A 82 2.52 14.63 -1.36
C GLY A 82 3.71 13.66 -1.23
N ALA A 83 4.26 13.50 -0.03
CA ALA A 83 5.42 12.66 0.22
C ALA A 83 5.24 11.89 1.54
N LEU A 84 5.98 10.79 1.69
CA LEU A 84 6.09 10.10 2.98
C LEU A 84 6.79 11.00 4.00
N PRO A 85 6.39 10.98 5.28
CA PRO A 85 7.11 11.70 6.32
C PRO A 85 8.55 11.20 6.38
N VAL A 86 9.52 12.11 6.26
CA VAL A 86 10.93 11.78 6.50
C VAL A 86 11.10 11.52 7.99
N SER A 87 11.43 10.29 8.38
CA SER A 87 11.73 9.97 9.77
C SER A 87 12.93 10.79 10.25
N ARG A 88 12.70 11.80 11.09
CA ARG A 88 13.76 12.49 11.87
C ARG A 88 14.25 11.66 13.07
N ASN A 89 13.65 10.49 13.32
CA ASN A 89 14.08 9.56 14.37
C ASN A 89 14.94 8.45 13.75
N SER A 90 16.17 8.32 14.25
CA SER A 90 17.24 7.43 13.81
C SER A 90 16.98 5.92 14.05
N HIS A 91 15.73 5.47 14.10
CA HIS A 91 15.36 4.07 14.35
C HIS A 91 14.54 3.43 13.21
N LEU A 92 14.48 4.05 12.03
CA LEU A 92 13.75 3.53 10.86
C LEU A 92 14.61 3.60 9.58
N SER A 93 15.76 2.91 9.58
CA SER A 93 16.67 2.72 8.43
C SER A 93 17.05 1.23 8.37
N CYS A 94 17.16 0.52 7.24
CA CYS A 94 18.02 0.74 6.08
C CYS A 94 17.77 -0.28 4.94
N ARG A 95 17.58 0.17 3.68
CA ARG A 95 17.40 -0.67 2.47
C ARG A 95 18.55 -1.65 2.20
N THR A 96 18.19 -2.81 1.62
CA THR A 96 19.01 -3.50 0.60
C THR A 96 18.12 -3.87 -0.60
N ASP A 97 18.57 -3.51 -1.80
CA ASP A 97 17.95 -3.84 -3.08
C ASP A 97 17.83 -5.35 -3.29
N HIS A 98 16.85 -5.72 -4.10
CA HIS A 98 16.63 -7.07 -4.60
C HIS A 98 17.88 -7.64 -5.27
N GLY A 99 18.53 -8.59 -4.60
CA GLY A 99 19.32 -9.66 -5.21
C GLY A 99 20.33 -9.26 -6.28
N ASP A 100 21.45 -8.65 -5.87
CA ASP A 100 22.70 -8.74 -6.63
C ASP A 100 23.91 -8.96 -5.70
N ARG A 101 24.86 -9.79 -6.15
CA ARG A 101 26.00 -10.30 -5.35
C ARG A 101 26.96 -9.18 -4.92
N PRO A 102 27.70 -9.36 -3.80
CA PRO A 102 28.53 -8.29 -3.23
C PRO A 102 29.79 -8.05 -4.07
N CYS A 103 29.84 -6.90 -4.74
CA CYS A 103 31.06 -6.45 -5.42
C CYS A 103 31.99 -5.78 -4.39
N ARG A 104 33.13 -6.43 -4.10
CA ARG A 104 34.20 -5.88 -3.27
C ARG A 104 34.80 -4.66 -3.95
N ILE A 105 34.88 -3.52 -3.26
CA ILE A 105 35.71 -2.39 -3.70
C ILE A 105 36.67 -2.02 -2.57
N SER A 106 37.93 -2.41 -2.78
CA SER A 106 39.13 -1.86 -2.17
C SER A 106 39.32 -0.40 -2.59
N THR A 107 39.64 0.48 -1.64
CA THR A 107 39.88 1.91 -1.86
C THR A 107 41.21 2.20 -2.54
N PRO A 108 41.28 3.19 -3.44
CA PRO A 108 42.52 3.92 -3.72
C PRO A 108 42.37 5.44 -3.52
N PRO A 109 43.47 6.18 -3.22
CA PRO A 109 43.43 7.63 -2.99
C PRO A 109 43.66 8.49 -4.26
N LEU A 110 43.28 9.78 -4.13
CA LEU A 110 43.05 10.87 -5.10
C LEU A 110 44.29 11.43 -5.88
N PRO A 111 44.09 12.31 -6.91
CA PRO A 111 44.95 12.47 -8.11
C PRO A 111 45.69 13.84 -8.21
N PRO A 112 46.40 14.11 -9.34
CA PRO A 112 46.63 15.48 -9.85
C PRO A 112 46.26 15.68 -11.37
N PRO A 113 46.30 16.92 -11.93
CA PRO A 113 45.30 17.43 -12.90
C PRO A 113 45.75 17.77 -14.36
N HIS A 114 44.76 18.19 -15.19
CA HIS A 114 44.77 18.91 -16.50
C HIS A 114 44.75 18.10 -17.82
N PRO A 115 44.42 18.68 -19.02
CA PRO A 115 43.39 19.66 -19.44
C PRO A 115 42.50 19.18 -20.64
N SER A 116 41.40 19.89 -20.97
CA SER A 116 40.40 19.59 -22.05
C SER A 116 40.96 19.74 -23.49
N PRO A 117 40.37 19.11 -24.56
CA PRO A 117 39.31 19.75 -25.39
C PRO A 117 38.35 18.73 -26.12
N PRO A 118 37.64 19.04 -27.25
CA PRO A 118 36.19 19.28 -27.27
C PRO A 118 35.32 18.27 -28.06
N SER A 119 33.99 18.40 -27.88
CA SER A 119 32.86 17.96 -28.73
C SER A 119 32.72 16.47 -29.09
N CYS A 120 31.61 15.84 -28.65
CA CYS A 120 30.64 15.25 -29.57
C CYS A 120 29.35 14.82 -28.84
N ILE A 121 28.21 15.18 -29.42
CA ILE A 121 26.85 14.79 -29.05
C ILE A 121 26.66 13.32 -29.41
N GLN A 122 26.31 12.45 -28.45
CA GLN A 122 25.57 11.21 -28.69
C GLN A 122 24.60 10.92 -27.53
N SER A 123 23.43 10.43 -27.90
CA SER A 123 22.17 10.36 -27.17
C SER A 123 21.93 9.09 -26.36
N SER A 124 21.28 9.25 -25.19
CA SER A 124 20.43 8.30 -24.42
C SER A 124 21.13 7.16 -23.66
N PRO A 125 20.67 6.75 -22.45
CA PRO A 125 19.26 6.59 -22.05
C PRO A 125 18.81 7.37 -20.79
N LEU A 126 17.49 7.58 -20.71
CA LEU A 126 16.78 8.22 -19.60
C LEU A 126 17.01 7.45 -18.29
N THR A 127 17.81 8.04 -17.41
CA THR A 127 17.81 7.73 -15.98
C THR A 127 16.47 8.14 -15.35
N PRO A 128 15.82 7.33 -14.50
CA PRO A 128 14.69 7.79 -13.71
C PRO A 128 15.18 8.88 -12.76
N SER A 129 14.82 10.13 -13.04
CA SER A 129 15.10 11.24 -12.15
C SER A 129 14.20 11.11 -10.91
N HIS A 130 14.81 10.65 -9.81
CA HIS A 130 14.49 10.89 -8.40
C HIS A 130 14.39 9.60 -7.55
N PRO A 131 15.41 9.26 -6.74
CA PRO A 131 15.27 8.29 -5.66
C PRO A 131 14.42 8.88 -4.53
N GLN A 132 13.40 8.16 -4.09
CA GLN A 132 12.50 8.57 -3.00
C GLN A 132 13.26 8.53 -1.65
N PRO A 133 13.12 9.52 -0.75
CA PRO A 133 13.68 9.45 0.59
C PRO A 133 12.94 8.38 1.43
N SER A 134 13.71 7.50 2.08
CA SER A 134 13.23 6.21 2.60
C SER A 134 12.46 6.32 3.91
N LEU A 135 11.14 6.05 3.87
CA LEU A 135 10.51 5.26 4.93
C LEU A 135 11.07 3.84 4.78
N PHE A 136 11.68 3.30 5.83
CA PHE A 136 12.18 1.93 5.78
C PHE A 136 11.04 0.97 6.13
N SER A 137 10.32 0.53 5.11
CA SER A 137 9.12 -0.29 5.31
C SER A 137 9.48 -1.70 5.77
N LYS A 138 8.74 -2.22 6.76
CA LYS A 138 8.85 -3.61 7.21
C LYS A 138 8.23 -4.57 6.19
N GLU A 139 7.11 -4.17 5.60
CA GLU A 139 6.39 -5.00 4.63
C GLU A 139 7.18 -5.18 3.33
N ASP A 140 8.03 -4.22 2.97
CA ASP A 140 8.97 -4.35 1.85
C ASP A 140 10.19 -5.26 2.15
N GLN A 141 10.43 -5.63 3.40
CA GLN A 141 11.51 -6.56 3.79
C GLN A 141 11.05 -8.01 3.85
N ASN A 142 9.73 -8.26 3.80
CA ASN A 142 9.18 -9.62 3.78
C ASN A 142 9.47 -10.32 2.45
N SER A 143 9.59 -11.66 2.48
CA SER A 143 9.74 -12.49 1.28
C SER A 143 8.62 -12.20 0.29
N VAL A 144 8.97 -11.86 -0.95
CA VAL A 144 8.00 -11.65 -2.03
C VAL A 144 7.92 -12.93 -2.88
N GLY A 145 6.76 -13.57 -2.88
CA GLY A 145 6.48 -14.69 -3.77
C GLY A 145 6.33 -14.27 -5.23
N ASN A 146 6.15 -15.23 -6.13
CA ASN A 146 5.92 -14.95 -7.55
C ASN A 146 4.66 -14.08 -7.74
N CYS A 147 4.73 -13.10 -8.64
CA CYS A 147 3.58 -12.31 -9.03
C CYS A 147 2.50 -13.22 -9.65
N PRO A 148 1.27 -13.25 -9.10
CA PRO A 148 0.19 -14.09 -9.62
C PRO A 148 -0.47 -13.53 -10.89
N VAL A 149 -0.08 -12.34 -11.33
CA VAL A 149 -0.65 -11.64 -12.50
C VAL A 149 0.34 -11.74 -13.67
N PRO A 150 -0.09 -12.21 -14.86
CA PRO A 150 0.77 -12.25 -16.04
C PRO A 150 1.22 -10.84 -16.48
N ASP A 151 2.46 -10.72 -16.95
CA ASP A 151 3.01 -9.45 -17.47
C ASP A 151 2.13 -8.80 -18.53
N ALA A 152 1.52 -9.61 -19.42
CA ALA A 152 0.61 -9.12 -20.46
C ALA A 152 -0.61 -8.39 -19.88
N THR A 153 -1.16 -8.87 -18.76
CA THR A 153 -2.26 -8.20 -18.06
C THR A 153 -1.79 -6.89 -17.43
N ILE A 154 -0.60 -6.88 -16.82
CA ILE A 154 -0.01 -5.68 -16.22
C ILE A 154 0.21 -4.60 -17.28
N GLU A 155 0.81 -4.97 -18.41
CA GLU A 155 1.05 -4.06 -19.55
C GLU A 155 -0.26 -3.57 -20.17
N ALA A 156 -1.31 -4.40 -20.24
CA ALA A 156 -2.64 -3.97 -20.67
C ALA A 156 -3.25 -2.92 -19.72
N GLN A 157 -3.13 -3.09 -18.40
CA GLN A 157 -3.61 -2.09 -17.45
C GLN A 157 -2.79 -0.80 -17.48
N LYS A 158 -1.46 -0.89 -17.65
CA LYS A 158 -0.60 0.28 -17.89
C LYS A 158 -1.03 1.04 -19.14
N ALA A 159 -1.24 0.34 -20.25
CA ALA A 159 -1.68 0.96 -21.51
C ALA A 159 -3.05 1.65 -21.35
N LYS A 160 -3.99 1.04 -20.62
CA LYS A 160 -5.29 1.63 -20.29
C LYS A 160 -5.13 2.94 -19.52
N VAL A 161 -4.34 2.96 -18.45
CA VAL A 161 -4.10 4.19 -17.67
C VAL A 161 -3.35 5.23 -18.51
N GLN A 162 -2.34 4.85 -19.29
CA GLN A 162 -1.63 5.80 -20.17
C GLN A 162 -2.54 6.43 -21.23
N ALA A 163 -3.49 5.67 -21.78
CA ALA A 163 -4.51 6.20 -22.69
C ALA A 163 -5.41 7.22 -21.98
N TRP A 164 -5.87 6.91 -20.77
CA TRP A 164 -6.68 7.80 -19.94
C TRP A 164 -5.96 9.10 -19.51
N LEU A 165 -4.63 9.08 -19.44
CA LEU A 165 -3.81 10.25 -19.12
C LEU A 165 -3.47 11.13 -20.33
N GLN A 166 -3.82 10.72 -21.57
CA GLN A 166 -3.49 11.48 -22.78
C GLN A 166 -4.16 12.88 -22.82
N PRO A 167 -3.55 13.86 -23.52
CA PRO A 167 -4.18 15.17 -23.72
C PRO A 167 -5.61 15.07 -24.26
N GLY A 168 -6.54 15.78 -23.62
CA GLY A 168 -7.97 15.76 -23.97
C GLY A 168 -8.78 14.67 -23.26
N GLN A 169 -8.13 13.75 -22.53
CA GLN A 169 -8.81 12.79 -21.66
C GLN A 169 -8.96 13.33 -20.23
N PRO A 170 -9.95 12.87 -19.45
CA PRO A 170 -10.18 13.35 -18.08
C PRO A 170 -8.93 13.24 -17.20
N GLY A 171 -8.23 12.11 -17.26
CA GLY A 171 -7.03 11.82 -16.46
C GLY A 171 -5.87 12.78 -16.69
N ASN A 172 -5.83 13.52 -17.81
CA ASN A 172 -4.74 14.43 -18.12
C ASN A 172 -4.54 15.54 -17.08
N LYS A 173 -5.61 15.91 -16.35
CA LYS A 173 -5.54 16.88 -15.25
C LYS A 173 -4.68 16.37 -14.08
N LEU A 174 -4.57 15.05 -13.89
CA LEU A 174 -3.66 14.41 -12.93
C LEU A 174 -2.20 14.35 -13.40
N VAL A 175 -1.85 14.94 -14.55
CA VAL A 175 -0.46 14.99 -15.04
C VAL A 175 -0.03 16.42 -15.32
N ARG A 176 -0.93 17.28 -15.85
CA ARG A 176 -0.57 18.65 -16.24
C ARG A 176 -0.37 19.63 -15.09
N GLY A 177 -0.89 19.32 -13.90
CA GLY A 177 -1.01 20.31 -12.81
C GLY A 177 -2.03 21.38 -13.23
N GLY A 178 -2.93 21.77 -12.32
CA GLY A 178 -3.77 22.94 -12.59
C GLY A 178 -2.90 24.18 -12.87
N GLU A 179 -3.46 25.20 -13.54
CA GLU A 179 -2.85 26.53 -13.61
C GLU A 179 -2.51 26.99 -12.18
N GLY A 180 -1.25 26.86 -11.76
CA GLY A 180 -0.83 26.97 -10.36
C GLY A 180 0.24 25.97 -9.89
N GLY A 181 0.54 24.92 -10.66
CA GLY A 181 1.86 24.27 -10.63
C GLY A 181 2.14 23.21 -9.57
N ASN A 182 1.16 22.41 -9.13
CA ASN A 182 1.50 21.11 -8.54
C ASN A 182 0.44 20.03 -8.77
N THR A 183 0.85 18.94 -9.41
CA THR A 183 0.02 17.75 -9.64
C THR A 183 -0.05 16.89 -8.38
N PRO A 184 -1.25 16.49 -7.90
CA PRO A 184 -1.35 15.61 -6.74
C PRO A 184 -0.74 14.23 -7.04
N ARG A 185 -0.03 13.66 -6.07
CA ARG A 185 0.50 12.29 -6.12
C ARG A 185 -0.56 11.29 -5.67
N ILE A 186 -0.43 10.02 -6.04
CA ILE A 186 -1.30 8.95 -5.51
C ILE A 186 -0.56 8.19 -4.42
N CYS A 187 -1.13 8.13 -3.22
CA CYS A 187 -0.64 7.26 -2.14
C CYS A 187 -1.54 6.04 -2.04
N PHE A 188 -1.01 4.85 -2.36
CA PHE A 188 -1.68 3.60 -2.03
C PHE A 188 -1.36 3.25 -0.57
N PHE A 189 -2.38 3.28 0.28
CA PHE A 189 -2.26 2.95 1.69
C PHE A 189 -2.87 1.57 1.93
N ASP A 190 -2.05 0.54 2.11
CA ASP A 190 -2.54 -0.81 2.38
C ASP A 190 -2.39 -1.19 3.86
N GLY A 191 -3.39 -1.90 4.37
CA GLY A 191 -3.45 -2.28 5.78
C GLY A 191 -4.63 -3.20 6.04
N PHE A 192 -4.56 -4.02 7.07
CA PHE A 192 -5.63 -4.96 7.39
C PHE A 192 -6.71 -4.36 8.28
N LEU A 193 -6.44 -3.24 8.98
CA LEU A 193 -7.36 -2.59 9.91
C LEU A 193 -7.87 -1.22 9.45
N LEU A 194 -7.63 -0.82 8.20
CA LEU A 194 -7.94 0.54 7.74
C LEU A 194 -9.41 0.94 7.87
N TYR A 195 -10.35 -0.03 7.85
CA TYR A 195 -11.80 0.20 7.90
C TYR A 195 -12.43 -0.44 9.14
N SER A 196 -11.91 -0.10 10.31
CA SER A 196 -12.46 -0.49 11.60
C SER A 196 -12.98 0.72 12.37
N GLU A 197 -13.75 0.48 13.43
CA GLU A 197 -14.16 1.55 14.36
C GLU A 197 -12.95 2.21 15.03
N LYS A 198 -11.91 1.43 15.35
CA LYS A 198 -10.70 1.93 16.01
C LYS A 198 -9.86 2.87 15.12
N THR A 199 -9.94 2.70 13.80
CA THR A 199 -9.17 3.47 12.81
C THR A 199 -10.03 4.54 12.11
N ARG A 200 -11.19 4.89 12.70
CA ARG A 200 -12.19 5.76 12.09
C ARG A 200 -11.64 7.10 11.61
N THR A 201 -10.81 7.76 12.43
CA THR A 201 -10.12 9.03 12.12
C THR A 201 -9.15 8.88 10.96
N SER A 202 -8.36 7.80 10.93
CA SER A 202 -7.47 7.51 9.79
C SER A 202 -8.28 7.26 8.52
N MET A 203 -9.39 6.53 8.61
CA MET A 203 -10.26 6.23 7.47
C MET A 203 -10.87 7.50 6.86
N GLU A 204 -11.15 8.54 7.64
CA GLU A 204 -11.61 9.86 7.14
C GLU A 204 -10.59 10.57 6.26
N LEU A 205 -9.30 10.25 6.40
CA LEU A 205 -8.22 10.79 5.58
C LEU A 205 -8.01 10.02 4.26
N ILE A 206 -8.78 8.96 4.01
CA ILE A 206 -8.72 8.12 2.81
C ILE A 206 -9.81 8.55 1.83
N ASP A 207 -9.41 8.88 0.59
CA ASP A 207 -10.28 9.42 -0.46
C ASP A 207 -11.03 8.35 -1.27
N VAL A 208 -10.35 7.23 -1.56
CA VAL A 208 -10.92 6.04 -2.23
C VAL A 208 -10.64 4.82 -1.38
N ARG A 209 -11.66 4.02 -1.08
CA ARG A 209 -11.58 2.94 -0.09
C ARG A 209 -11.87 1.59 -0.73
N LEU A 210 -10.84 0.83 -1.11
CA LEU A 210 -10.96 -0.49 -1.70
C LEU A 210 -10.90 -1.57 -0.60
N PHE A 211 -11.79 -2.55 -0.65
CA PHE A 211 -11.83 -3.64 0.33
C PHE A 211 -11.79 -5.02 -0.36
N LEU A 212 -10.76 -5.80 -0.02
CA LEU A 212 -10.53 -7.15 -0.53
C LEU A 212 -11.12 -8.19 0.41
N ARG A 213 -11.87 -9.13 -0.16
CA ARG A 213 -12.53 -10.23 0.55
C ARG A 213 -11.77 -11.53 0.32
N VAL A 214 -11.63 -12.33 1.37
CA VAL A 214 -10.96 -13.64 1.35
C VAL A 214 -11.65 -14.55 2.36
N SER A 215 -11.78 -15.83 2.04
CA SER A 215 -12.34 -16.83 2.95
C SER A 215 -11.37 -17.15 4.08
N HIS A 216 -11.91 -17.72 5.15
CA HIS A 216 -11.10 -18.25 6.25
C HIS A 216 -10.06 -19.24 5.71
N ALA A 217 -10.52 -20.23 4.96
CA ALA A 217 -9.67 -21.29 4.42
C ALA A 217 -8.53 -20.74 3.55
N LYS A 218 -8.81 -19.73 2.71
CA LYS A 218 -7.81 -19.13 1.84
C LYS A 218 -6.84 -18.24 2.60
N ALA A 219 -7.32 -17.47 3.59
CA ALA A 219 -6.48 -16.66 4.46
C ALA A 219 -5.52 -17.53 5.27
N THR A 220 -6.03 -18.62 5.89
CA THR A 220 -5.22 -19.62 6.61
C THR A 220 -4.16 -20.22 5.71
N GLN A 221 -4.55 -20.78 4.55
CA GLN A 221 -3.61 -21.37 3.59
C GLN A 221 -2.46 -20.40 3.24
N ARG A 222 -2.79 -19.14 2.96
CA ARG A 222 -1.80 -18.14 2.54
C ARG A 222 -0.95 -17.64 3.71
N ARG A 223 -1.51 -17.52 4.92
CA ARG A 223 -0.77 -17.07 6.12
C ARG A 223 0.24 -18.14 6.54
N GLU A 224 -0.18 -19.40 6.62
CA GLU A 224 0.68 -20.51 7.03
C GLU A 224 1.80 -20.80 6.02
N ALA A 225 1.59 -20.46 4.74
CA ALA A 225 2.61 -20.58 3.70
C ALA A 225 3.68 -19.47 3.74
N ARG A 226 3.57 -18.46 4.60
CA ARG A 226 4.59 -17.41 4.73
C ARG A 226 5.78 -17.92 5.55
N ASP A 227 6.98 -17.52 5.14
CA ASP A 227 8.21 -17.88 5.85
C ASP A 227 8.25 -17.31 7.28
N GLY A 228 7.63 -16.13 7.44
CA GLY A 228 7.48 -15.34 8.66
C GLY A 228 7.43 -13.84 8.34
N TYR A 229 7.67 -13.00 9.34
CA TYR A 229 7.45 -11.56 9.32
C TYR A 229 8.64 -10.83 9.91
N VAL A 230 9.08 -9.75 9.27
CA VAL A 230 10.09 -8.85 9.83
C VAL A 230 9.44 -7.95 10.89
N THR A 231 10.00 -7.91 12.10
CA THR A 231 9.56 -7.02 13.19
C THR A 231 10.57 -5.90 13.43
N LEU A 232 10.32 -5.02 14.40
CA LEU A 232 11.30 -3.98 14.78
C LEU A 232 12.54 -4.58 15.43
N GLU A 233 12.38 -5.70 16.14
CA GLU A 233 13.44 -6.30 16.95
C GLU A 233 13.97 -7.63 16.37
N GLY A 234 13.39 -8.13 15.27
CA GLY A 234 13.89 -9.31 14.59
C GLY A 234 12.90 -9.93 13.61
N PHE A 235 12.53 -11.19 13.87
CA PHE A 235 11.72 -12.00 12.97
C PHE A 235 10.67 -12.76 13.76
N TRP A 236 9.42 -12.65 13.33
CA TRP A 236 8.28 -13.34 13.90
C TRP A 236 7.81 -14.47 12.99
N LYS A 237 7.47 -15.62 13.59
CA LYS A 237 6.80 -16.71 12.90
C LYS A 237 5.56 -17.10 13.68
N ASP A 238 4.43 -17.14 12.99
CA ASP A 238 3.16 -17.50 13.59
C ASP A 238 3.25 -18.87 14.29
N PRO A 239 2.84 -18.98 15.56
CA PRO A 239 2.76 -20.27 16.24
C PRO A 239 1.59 -21.12 15.68
N PRO A 240 1.57 -22.44 15.93
CA PRO A 240 0.48 -23.30 15.48
C PRO A 240 -0.91 -22.81 15.93
N GLY A 241 -1.84 -22.71 14.98
CA GLY A 241 -3.22 -22.25 15.21
C GLY A 241 -3.37 -20.74 15.41
N TYR A 242 -2.33 -19.93 15.12
CA TYR A 242 -2.37 -18.48 15.26
C TYR A 242 -3.49 -17.83 14.44
N VAL A 243 -3.81 -18.36 13.25
CA VAL A 243 -4.90 -17.82 12.42
C VAL A 243 -6.24 -17.92 13.13
N ASP A 244 -6.58 -19.09 13.66
CA ASP A 244 -7.86 -19.35 14.30
C ASP A 244 -7.99 -18.64 15.65
N LYS A 245 -6.86 -18.43 16.34
CA LYS A 245 -6.81 -17.82 17.68
C LYS A 245 -6.70 -16.29 17.66
N ILE A 246 -6.08 -15.72 16.63
CA ILE A 246 -5.71 -14.30 16.58
C ILE A 246 -6.22 -13.64 15.29
N VAL A 247 -5.67 -14.05 14.14
CA VAL A 247 -5.88 -13.33 12.86
C VAL A 247 -7.35 -13.27 12.47
N TRP A 248 -8.04 -14.41 12.46
CA TRP A 248 -9.41 -14.49 12.00
C TRP A 248 -10.42 -13.86 12.97
N PRO A 249 -10.37 -14.14 14.29
CA PRO A 249 -11.24 -13.45 15.25
C PRO A 249 -11.10 -11.92 15.20
N ASN A 250 -9.87 -11.39 15.09
CA ASN A 250 -9.65 -9.95 14.98
C ASN A 250 -10.19 -9.38 13.66
N TYR A 251 -10.00 -10.10 12.53
CA TYR A 251 -10.59 -9.70 11.25
C TYR A 251 -12.12 -9.63 11.33
N VAL A 252 -12.76 -10.66 11.90
CA VAL A 252 -14.21 -10.71 12.10
C VAL A 252 -14.66 -9.53 12.97
N GLU A 253 -14.03 -9.31 14.13
CA GLU A 253 -14.44 -8.24 15.02
C GLU A 253 -14.33 -6.86 14.37
N ALA A 254 -13.23 -6.60 13.66
CA ALA A 254 -12.97 -5.31 13.03
C ALA A 254 -13.90 -5.03 11.82
N HIS A 255 -14.42 -6.06 11.15
CA HIS A 255 -15.10 -5.90 9.86
C HIS A 255 -16.52 -6.47 9.78
N LYS A 256 -17.02 -7.21 10.79
CA LYS A 256 -18.39 -7.78 10.79
C LYS A 256 -19.47 -6.75 10.46
N TRP A 257 -19.27 -5.49 10.84
CA TRP A 257 -20.19 -4.39 10.56
C TRP A 257 -20.38 -4.09 9.06
N LEU A 258 -19.46 -4.53 8.20
CA LEU A 258 -19.52 -4.40 6.74
C LEU A 258 -20.41 -5.47 6.07
N PHE A 259 -20.90 -6.46 6.81
CA PHE A 259 -21.57 -7.63 6.27
C PHE A 259 -22.92 -7.90 6.92
N ASP A 260 -23.83 -8.49 6.15
CA ASP A 260 -25.13 -8.89 6.66
C ASP A 260 -24.97 -9.96 7.75
N ASN A 261 -25.68 -9.77 8.88
CA ASN A 261 -25.61 -10.63 10.07
C ASN A 261 -24.21 -10.77 10.68
N GLY A 262 -23.24 -9.94 10.30
CA GLY A 262 -21.87 -10.03 10.78
C GLY A 262 -21.02 -11.14 10.16
N ASP A 263 -21.51 -11.80 9.11
CA ASP A 263 -20.79 -12.89 8.42
C ASP A 263 -19.81 -12.33 7.39
N VAL A 264 -18.52 -12.28 7.74
CA VAL A 264 -17.45 -11.74 6.88
C VAL A 264 -17.16 -12.55 5.63
N GLU A 265 -17.64 -13.79 5.54
CA GLU A 265 -17.59 -14.60 4.31
C GLU A 265 -18.87 -14.47 3.47
N GLY A 266 -19.95 -14.00 4.10
CA GLY A 266 -21.26 -13.80 3.52
C GLY A 266 -21.42 -12.55 2.66
N THR A 267 -22.67 -12.09 2.55
CA THR A 267 -23.06 -10.95 1.71
C THR A 267 -22.63 -9.63 2.34
N PRO A 268 -21.87 -8.77 1.62
CA PRO A 268 -21.57 -7.43 2.11
C PRO A 268 -22.83 -6.57 2.20
N ASN A 269 -22.97 -5.83 3.30
CA ASN A 269 -24.11 -4.95 3.50
C ASN A 269 -23.95 -3.69 2.62
N LYS A 270 -24.73 -3.63 1.53
CA LYS A 270 -24.62 -2.56 0.52
C LYS A 270 -24.84 -1.17 1.11
N ALA A 271 -25.84 -1.01 1.98
CA ALA A 271 -26.16 0.28 2.59
C ALA A 271 -25.00 0.78 3.47
N THR A 272 -24.39 -0.10 4.27
CA THR A 272 -23.21 0.23 5.08
C THR A 272 -22.02 0.62 4.21
N LEU A 273 -21.74 -0.17 3.17
CA LEU A 273 -20.64 0.11 2.24
C LEU A 273 -20.82 1.46 1.54
N GLU A 274 -22.02 1.75 1.03
CA GLU A 274 -22.37 3.01 0.38
C GLU A 274 -22.25 4.20 1.35
N ALA A 275 -22.82 4.09 2.55
CA ALA A 275 -22.73 5.13 3.58
C ALA A 275 -21.29 5.45 3.97
N ASN A 276 -20.38 4.46 3.86
CA ASN A 276 -18.97 4.59 4.18
C ASN A 276 -18.05 4.72 2.96
N ARG A 277 -18.61 4.78 1.74
CA ARG A 277 -17.87 4.85 0.47
C ARG A 277 -16.79 3.76 0.34
N ILE A 278 -17.06 2.57 0.87
CA ILE A 278 -16.17 1.41 0.73
C ILE A 278 -16.58 0.63 -0.52
N LEU A 279 -15.60 0.34 -1.36
CA LEU A 279 -15.76 -0.30 -2.66
C LEU A 279 -15.21 -1.73 -2.58
N THR A 280 -16.02 -2.71 -2.98
CA THR A 280 -15.63 -4.11 -3.06
C THR A 280 -16.32 -4.77 -4.26
N GLN A 281 -15.85 -5.95 -4.66
CA GLN A 281 -16.38 -6.70 -5.80
C GLN A 281 -17.69 -7.41 -5.40
N LEU A 282 -18.82 -6.70 -5.50
CA LEU A 282 -20.15 -7.16 -5.05
C LEU A 282 -20.80 -8.22 -5.96
N ASP A 283 -20.45 -8.22 -7.25
CA ASP A 283 -20.99 -9.12 -8.28
C ASP A 283 -20.20 -10.43 -8.42
N LYS A 284 -19.19 -10.61 -7.57
CA LYS A 284 -18.26 -11.74 -7.60
C LYS A 284 -18.32 -12.52 -6.28
N SER A 285 -17.87 -13.78 -6.34
CA SER A 285 -17.68 -14.61 -5.15
C SER A 285 -16.57 -14.03 -4.25
N ILE A 286 -16.42 -14.60 -3.06
CA ILE A 286 -15.19 -14.45 -2.29
C ILE A 286 -14.00 -15.13 -3.01
N ASP A 287 -12.77 -14.86 -2.57
CA ASP A 287 -11.52 -15.46 -3.09
C ASP A 287 -11.23 -15.21 -4.58
N ILE A 288 -11.56 -14.00 -5.04
CA ILE A 288 -11.29 -13.55 -6.40
C ILE A 288 -9.78 -13.58 -6.66
N ASP A 289 -9.40 -14.02 -7.86
CA ASP A 289 -8.01 -14.05 -8.27
C ASP A 289 -7.44 -12.63 -8.52
N MET A 290 -6.11 -12.50 -8.40
CA MET A 290 -5.46 -11.20 -8.47
C MET A 290 -5.52 -10.55 -9.86
N VAL A 291 -5.72 -11.31 -10.95
CA VAL A 291 -5.91 -10.75 -12.30
C VAL A 291 -7.23 -9.99 -12.33
N THR A 292 -8.32 -10.66 -11.97
CA THR A 292 -9.66 -10.05 -11.92
C THR A 292 -9.70 -8.89 -10.91
N THR A 293 -9.04 -9.00 -9.76
CA THR A 293 -8.96 -7.93 -8.77
C THR A 293 -8.18 -6.72 -9.28
N LEU A 294 -7.06 -6.91 -9.98
CA LEU A 294 -6.29 -5.80 -10.56
C LEU A 294 -7.12 -5.03 -11.60
N GLU A 295 -7.77 -5.75 -12.52
CA GLU A 295 -8.62 -5.13 -13.55
C GLU A 295 -9.74 -4.30 -12.93
N TRP A 296 -10.44 -4.87 -11.95
CA TRP A 296 -11.48 -4.18 -11.20
C TRP A 296 -10.96 -2.93 -10.48
N ALA A 297 -9.80 -3.03 -9.83
CA ALA A 297 -9.22 -1.93 -9.07
C ALA A 297 -8.81 -0.77 -9.98
N VAL A 298 -8.20 -1.06 -11.14
CA VAL A 298 -7.83 -0.03 -12.13
C VAL A 298 -9.06 0.69 -12.66
N ASP A 299 -10.09 -0.04 -13.09
CA ASP A 299 -11.33 0.56 -13.62
C ASP A 299 -12.08 1.36 -12.54
N THR A 300 -12.08 0.85 -11.31
CA THR A 300 -12.68 1.54 -10.17
C THR A 300 -11.94 2.83 -9.84
N LEU A 301 -10.61 2.81 -9.83
CA LEU A 301 -9.81 4.00 -9.54
C LEU A 301 -9.94 5.07 -10.61
N ILE A 302 -9.91 4.71 -11.90
CA ILE A 302 -10.17 5.66 -12.99
C ILE A 302 -11.51 6.37 -12.75
N ARG A 303 -12.59 5.60 -12.53
CA ARG A 303 -13.93 6.15 -12.28
C ARG A 303 -13.99 7.06 -11.05
N GLU A 304 -13.40 6.63 -9.93
CA GLU A 304 -13.42 7.41 -8.69
C GLU A 304 -12.60 8.70 -8.78
N LEU A 305 -11.47 8.64 -9.48
CA LEU A 305 -10.62 9.80 -9.72
C LEU A 305 -11.32 10.80 -10.63
N GLU A 306 -11.98 10.34 -11.70
CA GLU A 306 -12.81 11.17 -12.57
C GLU A 306 -13.94 11.87 -11.80
N ASN A 307 -14.70 11.12 -11.00
CA ASN A 307 -15.86 11.67 -10.30
C ASN A 307 -15.51 12.71 -9.21
N LYS A 308 -14.33 12.60 -8.58
CA LYS A 308 -13.97 13.40 -7.40
C LYS A 308 -12.97 14.51 -7.68
N TYR A 309 -12.09 14.35 -8.68
CA TYR A 309 -10.92 15.20 -8.86
C TYR A 309 -10.77 15.80 -10.26
N LEU A 310 -11.59 15.38 -11.24
CA LEU A 310 -11.43 15.74 -12.66
C LEU A 310 -12.74 16.30 -13.25
#